data_AF-C3L3S7-F1
#
_entry.id   AF-C3L3S7-F1
#
_cell.length_a   1.000
_cell.length_b   1.000
_cell.length_c   1.000
_cell.angle_alpha   90.00
_cell.angle_beta   90.00
_cell.angle_gamma   90.00
#
_symmetry.space_group_name_H-M   'P 1'
#
loop_
_entity.id
_entity.type
_entity.pdbx_description
1 polymer ?
#
loop_
_entity_poly.entity_id
_entity_poly.type
_entity_poly.pdbx_seq_one_letter_code
_entity_poly.pdbx_strand_id
1 'polypeptide(L)' 'MNFKLTAMPYTSDLTDKEWEVLEPLVTYIGPCRPRKYTIREVLDAIFYLEKTGCQWRMLPAHFPP' A
#
# COMPACT_ATOMS: atom_id res chain seq x y z
N MET A 1 5.44 11.16 -11.83
CA MET A 1 5.71 11.65 -10.46
C MET A 1 4.45 12.32 -9.94
N ASN A 2 3.61 11.60 -9.18
CA ASN A 2 2.42 12.15 -8.54
C ASN A 2 2.68 12.18 -7.04
N PHE A 3 3.01 13.35 -6.51
CA PHE A 3 3.07 13.58 -5.07
C PHE A 3 1.62 13.70 -4.57
N LYS A 4 1.10 12.67 -3.89
CA LYS A 4 -0.15 12.77 -3.13
C LYS A 4 0.13 13.50 -1.81
N LEU A 5 -0.76 14.41 -1.46
CA LEU A 5 -0.78 15.17 -0.20
C LEU A 5 -0.50 14.22 0.98
N THR A 6 0.59 14.48 1.70
CA THR A 6 1.09 13.65 2.80
C THR A 6 0.11 13.69 3.97
N ALA A 7 -0.87 12.79 3.98
CA ALA A 7 -1.35 12.27 5.25
C ALA A 7 -0.13 11.77 6.02
N MET A 8 -0.05 12.03 7.33
CA MET A 8 1.06 11.49 8.11
C MET A 8 1.05 9.96 7.94
N PRO A 9 2.20 9.36 7.58
CA PRO A 9 2.28 7.93 7.35
C PRO A 9 1.87 7.21 8.64
N TYR A 10 1.12 6.11 8.49
CA TYR A 10 0.83 5.27 9.64
C TYR A 10 2.10 4.58 10.09
N THR A 11 2.17 4.24 11.37
CA THR A 11 3.26 3.41 11.92
C THR A 11 3.30 1.99 11.31
N SER A 12 2.26 1.60 10.57
CA SER A 12 2.17 0.34 9.82
C SER A 12 2.63 0.44 8.37
N ASP A 13 2.86 1.65 7.85
CA ASP A 13 3.26 1.84 6.45
C ASP A 13 4.70 1.36 6.26
N LEU A 14 4.99 0.84 5.07
CA LEU A 14 6.33 0.38 4.74
C LEU A 14 7.31 1.54 4.72
N THR A 15 8.45 1.35 5.39
CA THR A 15 9.62 2.20 5.17
C THR A 15 10.21 1.94 3.79
N ASP A 16 10.96 2.90 3.25
CA ASP A 16 11.61 2.74 1.95
C ASP A 16 12.56 1.54 1.91
N LYS A 17 13.26 1.26 3.03
CA LYS A 17 14.16 0.11 3.16
C LYS A 17 13.41 -1.22 3.11
N GLU A 18 12.26 -1.32 3.75
CA GLU A 18 11.43 -2.53 3.69
C GLU A 18 10.82 -2.69 2.30
N TRP A 19 10.41 -1.58 1.68
CA TRP A 19 9.92 -1.57 0.31
C TRP A 19 10.98 -2.06 -0.69
N GLU A 20 12.24 -1.63 -0.57
CA GLU A 20 13.34 -2.11 -1.43
C GLU A 20 13.51 -3.64 -1.41
N VAL A 21 13.23 -4.28 -0.28
CA VAL A 21 13.27 -5.74 -0.14
C VAL A 21 12.05 -6.41 -0.78
N LEU A 22 10.87 -5.81 -0.62
CA LEU A 22 9.61 -6.39 -1.08
C LEU A 22 9.35 -6.16 -2.57
N GLU A 23 9.68 -4.97 -3.09
CA GLU A 23 9.43 -4.52 -4.45
C GLU A 23 9.76 -5.57 -5.54
N PRO A 24 10.95 -6.20 -5.57
CA PRO A 24 11.26 -7.19 -6.60
C PRO A 24 10.41 -8.46 -6.52
N LEU A 25 9.82 -8.76 -5.36
CA LEU A 25 9.00 -9.96 -5.15
C LEU A 25 7.55 -9.77 -5.58
N VAL A 26 7.04 -8.54 -5.43
CA VAL A 26 5.61 -8.23 -5.62
C VAL A 26 5.33 -7.49 -6.93
N THR A 27 6.37 -7.00 -7.60
CA THR A 27 6.24 -6.30 -8.88
C THR A 27 6.16 -7.29 -10.04
N TYR A 28 4.94 -7.76 -10.31
CA TYR A 28 4.69 -8.59 -11.49
C TYR A 28 4.59 -7.76 -12.77
N ILE A 29 5.37 -8.14 -13.80
CA ILE A 29 5.49 -7.50 -15.13
C ILE A 29 4.94 -8.44 -16.23
N GLY A 30 3.69 -8.88 -16.10
CA GLY A 30 3.02 -9.65 -17.16
C GLY A 30 1.76 -8.95 -17.69
N PRO A 31 1.11 -9.53 -18.72
CA PRO A 31 -0.08 -8.96 -19.33
C PRO A 31 -1.24 -8.97 -18.33
N CYS A 32 -1.43 -7.85 -17.66
CA CYS A 32 -2.49 -7.64 -16.69
C CYS A 32 -3.20 -6.32 -17.01
N ARG A 33 -4.43 -6.18 -16.52
CA ARG A 33 -5.12 -4.88 -16.52
C ARG A 33 -4.20 -3.84 -15.85
N PRO A 34 -3.99 -2.66 -16.47
CA PRO A 34 -3.23 -1.59 -15.84
C PRO A 34 -3.75 -1.30 -14.43
N ARG A 35 -2.84 -1.35 -13.45
CA ARG A 35 -3.19 -1.10 -12.05
C ARG A 35 -3.46 0.39 -11.86
N LYS A 36 -4.57 0.71 -11.18
CA LYS A 36 -4.90 2.08 -10.78
C LYS A 36 -4.09 2.53 -9.56
N TYR A 37 -3.75 1.59 -8.68
CA TYR A 37 -3.02 1.81 -7.44
C TYR A 37 -1.68 1.09 -7.50
N THR A 38 -0.66 1.68 -6.86
CA THR A 38 0.65 1.03 -6.73
C THR A 38 0.54 -0.18 -5.80
N ILE A 39 1.44 -1.16 -5.96
CA ILE A 39 1.49 -2.30 -5.04
C ILE A 39 1.82 -1.85 -3.62
N ARG A 40 2.67 -0.83 -3.45
CA ARG A 40 2.99 -0.26 -2.13
C ARG A 40 1.74 0.27 -1.43
N GLU A 41 0.92 1.08 -2.09
CA GLU A 41 -0.34 1.59 -1.51
C GLU A 41 -1.29 0.45 -1.07
N VAL A 42 -1.28 -0.68 -1.78
CA VAL A 42 -2.09 -1.86 -1.41
C VAL A 42 -1.49 -2.57 -0.19
N LEU A 43 -0.17 -2.71 -0.13
CA LEU A 43 0.51 -3.33 1.02
C LEU A 43 0.39 -2.48 2.28
N ASP A 44 0.52 -1.16 2.19
CA ASP A 44 0.31 -0.25 3.33
C ASP A 44 -1.10 -0.42 3.91
N ALA A 45 -2.14 -0.56 3.06
CA ALA A 45 -3.50 -0.84 3.50
C ALA A 45 -3.63 -2.21 4.21
N ILE A 46 -2.97 -3.24 3.67
CA ILE A 46 -2.96 -4.59 4.26
C ILE A 46 -2.25 -4.59 5.61
N PHE A 47 -1.11 -3.92 5.74
CA PHE A 47 -0.39 -3.83 7.01
C PHE A 47 -1.11 -2.96 8.03
N TYR A 48 -1.82 -1.92 7.60
CA TYR A 48 -2.73 -1.20 8.48
C TYR A 48 -3.82 -2.12 9.04
N LEU A 49 -4.46 -2.93 8.17
CA LEU A 49 -5.46 -3.92 8.59
C LEU A 49 -4.89 -4.95 9.55
N GLU A 50 -3.72 -5.50 9.24
CA GLU A 50 -3.02 -6.48 10.08
C GLU A 50 -2.70 -5.89 11.46
N LYS A 51 -2.16 -4.67 11.50
CA LYS A 51 -1.74 -4.00 12.73
C LYS A 51 -2.91 -3.60 13.62
N THR A 52 -4.02 -3.17 13.03
CA THR A 52 -5.18 -2.63 13.76
C THR A 52 -6.27 -3.68 14.02
N GLY A 53 -6.31 -4.75 13.22
CA GLY A 53 -7.39 -5.74 13.25
C GLY A 53 -8.75 -5.19 12.82
N CYS A 54 -8.81 -4.02 12.17
CA CYS A 54 -10.08 -3.44 11.76
C CYS A 54 -10.74 -4.22 10.62
N GLN A 55 -12.06 -4.06 10.46
CA GLN A 55 -12.77 -4.66 9.33
C GLN A 55 -12.42 -3.92 8.03
N TRP A 56 -12.42 -4.62 6.89
CA TRP A 56 -12.15 -4.02 5.57
C TRP A 56 -12.96 -2.76 5.26
N ARG A 57 -14.24 -2.72 5.66
CA ARG A 57 -15.12 -1.54 5.45
C ARG A 57 -14.75 -0.33 6.31
N MET A 58 -13.93 -0.54 7.33
CA MET A 58 -13.44 0.49 8.25
C MET A 58 -12.04 0.98 7.88
N LEU A 59 -11.46 0.50 6.77
CA LEU A 59 -10.23 1.07 6.23
C LEU A 59 -10.37 2.58 6.03
N PRO A 60 -9.36 3.38 6.41
CA PRO A 60 -9.31 4.79 6.10
C PRO A 60 -9.54 5.06 4.59
N ALA A 61 -10.40 6.04 4.28
CA ALA A 61 -10.87 6.30 2.92
C ALA A 61 -9.79 6.72 1.90
N HIS A 62 -8.57 7.00 2.34
CA HIS A 62 -7.45 7.33 1.46
C HIS A 62 -6.72 6.07 0.94
N PHE A 63 -6.93 4.91 1.57
CA PHE A 63 -6.42 3.65 1.04
C PHE A 63 -7.17 3.25 -0.23
N PRO A 64 -6.55 2.41 -1.09
CA PRO A 64 -7.25 1.80 -2.21
C PRO A 64 -8.53 1.06 -1.77
N PRO A 65 -9.65 1.20 -2.52
CA PRO A 65 -10.90 0.49 -2.25
C PRO A 65 -10.87 -0.98 -2.68
#